data_AF-A0A9P7E5S0-F1
#
_entry.id   AF-A0A9P7E5S0-F1
#
_cell.length_a   1.000
_cell.length_b   1.000
_cell.length_c   1.000
_cell.angle_alpha   90.00
_cell.angle_beta   90.00
_cell.angle_gamma   90.00
#
_symmetry.space_group_name_H-M   'P 1'
#
loop_
_entity.id
_entity.type
_entity.pdbx_description
1 polymer ?
#
loop_
_entity_poly.entity_id
_entity_poly.type
_entity_poly.pdbx_seq_one_letter_code
_entity_poly.pdbx_strand_id
1 'polypeptide(L)'
;MALQLLRDAGNTNVTLDKPLLPVPLAPTTATSLQQWISAFVNLSPNSQAQGAAVLGGITGATPSSARPVVSSISKVLIHHFIQDLADTGEYCPLMLFSNKNTECLHCEGHSLKHTKVHIKGVSHHLLDLSQFENERELDPLTWQEAFQYYLTWIAAVNDAQAIKHWTSHFTTLAKDEAIQKNFQAILEFDIETRQNYVLRPHVHDETEWSHRLQKKKYAMLQDELFCYS
;
A
#
# COMPACT_ATOMS: atom_id res chain seq x y z
N MET A 1 24.20 59.19 -11.08
CA MET A 1 25.53 58.81 -10.54
C MET A 1 25.70 59.42 -9.14
N ALA A 2 25.05 58.85 -8.12
CA ALA A 2 25.17 59.37 -6.73
C ALA A 2 24.96 58.30 -5.64
N LEU A 3 25.02 57.00 -5.98
CA LEU A 3 24.86 55.89 -5.03
C LEU A 3 26.07 54.94 -4.98
N GLN A 4 27.14 55.26 -5.72
CA GLN A 4 28.40 54.49 -5.70
C GLN A 4 29.45 55.10 -4.74
N LEU A 5 29.19 56.28 -4.16
CA LEU A 5 30.10 56.99 -3.26
C LEU A 5 29.81 56.78 -1.75
N LEU A 6 28.87 55.90 -1.41
CA LEU A 6 28.50 55.60 -0.01
C LEU A 6 28.91 54.19 0.46
N ARG A 7 29.56 53.38 -0.39
CA ARG A 7 29.93 52.00 -0.06
C ARG A 7 31.36 51.85 0.49
N ASP A 8 32.18 52.90 0.47
CA ASP A 8 33.60 52.86 0.87
C ASP A 8 33.90 53.46 2.26
N ALA A 9 32.90 53.87 3.05
CA ALA A 9 33.09 54.46 4.37
C ALA A 9 32.62 53.52 5.49
N GLY A 10 33.28 52.36 5.61
CA GLY A 10 32.97 51.30 6.57
C GLY A 10 32.65 51.82 7.98
N ASN A 11 31.35 51.93 8.28
CA ASN A 11 30.84 52.30 9.59
C ASN A 11 29.63 51.42 9.95
N THR A 12 29.82 50.66 11.02
CA THR A 12 28.86 49.80 11.70
C THR A 12 28.02 50.63 12.68
N ASN A 13 26.74 50.84 12.36
CA ASN A 13 25.60 50.99 13.29
C ASN A 13 24.49 51.81 12.61
N VAL A 14 23.43 51.12 12.15
CA VAL A 14 22.11 51.74 12.01
C VAL A 14 21.07 50.78 12.58
N THR A 15 20.49 51.22 13.68
CA THR A 15 19.32 50.65 14.33
C THR A 15 18.05 51.18 13.64
N LEU A 16 17.03 50.31 13.56
CA LEU A 16 15.63 50.58 13.24
C LEU A 16 15.27 50.68 11.74
N ASP A 17 14.62 49.65 11.20
CA ASP A 17 13.18 49.76 10.95
C ASP A 17 12.51 48.40 10.67
N LYS A 18 11.28 48.30 11.19
CA LYS A 18 10.42 47.13 11.27
C LYS A 18 9.62 46.96 9.98
N PRO A 19 9.75 45.86 9.23
CA PRO A 19 8.77 45.53 8.19
C PRO A 19 7.55 44.87 8.83
N LEU A 20 6.39 45.54 8.70
CA LEU A 20 5.06 44.98 8.91
C LEU A 20 4.76 43.98 7.78
N LEU A 21 5.13 42.72 7.96
CA LEU A 21 4.56 41.61 7.18
C LEU A 21 4.21 40.47 8.14
N PRO A 22 3.05 39.81 7.98
CA PRO A 22 2.72 38.65 8.79
C PRO A 22 3.70 37.53 8.48
N VAL A 23 4.37 37.03 9.52
CA VAL A 23 5.16 35.80 9.47
C VAL A 23 4.19 34.66 9.12
N PRO A 24 4.43 33.88 8.05
CA PRO A 24 3.66 32.66 7.81
C PRO A 24 3.91 31.70 8.98
N LEU A 25 2.83 31.25 9.62
CA LEU A 25 2.90 30.17 10.60
C LEU A 25 3.62 28.97 9.98
N ALA A 26 4.59 28.42 10.72
CA ALA A 26 5.21 27.15 10.39
C ALA A 26 4.14 26.09 10.11
N PRO A 27 4.34 25.19 9.12
CA PRO A 27 3.36 24.15 8.84
C PRO A 27 3.28 23.20 10.03
N THR A 28 2.23 23.36 10.81
CA THR A 28 1.68 22.33 11.68
C THR A 28 1.51 21.08 10.83
N THR A 29 2.01 19.95 11.33
CA THR A 29 1.92 18.63 10.70
C THR A 29 0.46 18.28 10.44
N ALA A 30 -0.04 18.68 9.27
CA ALA A 30 -1.39 18.38 8.82
C ALA A 30 -1.46 16.88 8.55
N THR A 31 -2.46 16.22 9.14
CA THR A 31 -2.79 14.83 8.80
C THR A 31 -3.11 14.74 7.31
N SER A 32 -2.82 13.61 6.66
CA SER A 32 -2.94 13.48 5.20
C SER A 32 -4.35 13.83 4.68
N LEU A 33 -5.37 13.69 5.53
CA LEU A 33 -6.75 14.12 5.26
C LEU A 33 -6.87 15.64 5.01
N GLN A 34 -6.20 16.47 5.81
CA GLN A 34 -6.26 17.93 5.63
C GLN A 34 -5.49 18.38 4.38
N GLN A 35 -4.39 17.71 4.05
CA GLN A 35 -3.68 17.95 2.79
C GLN A 35 -4.56 17.62 1.57
N TRP A 36 -5.32 16.53 1.64
CA TRP A 36 -6.30 16.16 0.61
C TRP A 36 -7.43 17.19 0.48
N ILE A 37 -7.99 17.66 1.60
CA ILE A 37 -9.06 18.66 1.59
C ILE A 37 -8.57 19.99 1.00
N SER A 38 -7.36 20.44 1.35
CA SER A 38 -6.77 21.65 0.78
C SER A 38 -6.46 21.51 -0.71
N ALA A 39 -6.03 20.34 -1.18
CA ALA A 39 -5.82 20.07 -2.60
C ALA A 39 -7.13 20.13 -3.39
N PHE A 40 -8.24 19.64 -2.82
CA PHE A 40 -9.55 19.65 -3.46
C PHE A 40 -10.12 21.07 -3.66
N VAL A 41 -9.93 21.96 -2.69
CA VAL A 41 -10.38 23.37 -2.77
C VAL A 41 -9.64 24.16 -3.86
N ASN A 42 -8.42 23.74 -4.22
CA ASN A 42 -7.61 24.39 -5.25
C ASN A 42 -7.91 23.91 -6.68
N LEU A 43 -8.88 23.01 -6.87
CA LEU A 43 -9.27 22.55 -8.20
C LEU A 43 -10.07 23.62 -8.96
N SER A 44 -9.98 23.57 -10.29
CA SER A 44 -10.79 24.38 -11.22
C SER A 44 -12.29 24.22 -10.97
N PRO A 45 -13.13 25.25 -11.18
CA PRO A 45 -14.59 25.14 -11.02
C PRO A 45 -15.22 23.98 -11.79
N ASN A 46 -14.65 23.62 -12.95
CA ASN A 46 -15.12 22.48 -13.76
C ASN A 46 -14.77 21.13 -13.10
N SER A 47 -13.61 21.04 -12.46
CA SER A 47 -13.17 19.85 -11.70
C SER A 47 -13.89 19.74 -10.35
N GLN A 48 -14.24 20.87 -9.72
CA GLN A 48 -15.10 20.90 -8.53
C GLN A 48 -16.54 20.48 -8.87
N ALA A 49 -17.08 20.87 -10.02
CA ALA A 49 -18.41 20.43 -10.47
C ALA A 49 -18.45 18.91 -10.72
N GLN A 50 -17.37 18.33 -11.27
CA GLN A 50 -17.23 16.88 -11.40
C GLN A 50 -17.09 16.19 -10.04
N GLY A 51 -16.35 16.78 -9.09
CA GLY A 51 -16.26 16.27 -7.71
C GLY A 51 -17.56 16.39 -6.90
N ALA A 52 -18.32 17.47 -7.11
CA ALA A 52 -19.61 17.70 -6.48
C ALA A 52 -20.71 16.79 -7.05
N ALA A 53 -20.64 16.43 -8.34
CA ALA A 53 -21.52 15.43 -8.94
C ALA A 53 -21.29 14.03 -8.35
N VAL A 54 -20.06 13.69 -7.97
CA VAL A 54 -19.73 12.45 -7.24
C VAL A 54 -20.25 12.49 -5.80
N LEU A 55 -20.19 13.65 -5.13
CA LEU A 55 -20.76 13.86 -3.79
C LEU A 55 -22.30 13.90 -3.77
N GLY A 56 -22.94 14.41 -4.81
CA GLY A 56 -24.40 14.46 -4.95
C GLY A 56 -25.06 13.08 -5.05
N GLY A 57 -24.30 12.05 -5.44
CA GLY A 57 -24.73 10.64 -5.38
C GLY A 57 -24.84 10.07 -3.97
N ILE A 58 -24.27 10.75 -2.96
CA ILE A 58 -24.24 10.29 -1.55
C ILE A 58 -25.52 10.70 -0.81
N THR A 59 -26.21 11.76 -1.25
CA THR A 59 -27.48 12.21 -0.65
C THR A 59 -28.64 11.94 -1.61
N GLY A 60 -29.21 10.74 -1.52
CA GLY A 60 -30.25 10.27 -2.42
C GLY A 60 -31.49 11.18 -2.48
N ALA A 61 -31.86 11.57 -3.71
CA ALA A 61 -33.23 11.86 -4.14
C ALA A 61 -33.39 11.45 -5.62
N THR A 62 -34.32 10.50 -5.85
CA THR A 62 -34.75 9.66 -7.00
C THR A 62 -35.16 10.37 -8.33
N PRO A 63 -35.60 9.69 -9.44
CA PRO A 63 -35.81 8.24 -9.71
C PRO A 63 -35.30 7.67 -11.08
N SER A 64 -35.17 6.33 -11.13
CA SER A 64 -35.43 5.41 -12.26
C SER A 64 -34.68 5.58 -13.60
N SER A 65 -33.63 4.77 -13.80
CA SER A 65 -33.52 3.84 -14.95
C SER A 65 -32.33 2.89 -14.72
N ALA A 66 -32.50 1.61 -15.08
CA ALA A 66 -31.63 0.50 -14.73
C ALA A 66 -30.14 0.68 -15.12
N ARG A 67 -29.22 0.52 -14.16
CA ARG A 67 -27.83 0.09 -14.35
C ARG A 67 -27.23 -0.42 -13.03
N PRO A 68 -26.23 -1.31 -13.07
CA PRO A 68 -25.91 -2.23 -11.99
C PRO A 68 -25.33 -1.48 -10.79
N VAL A 69 -25.72 -1.95 -9.62
CA VAL A 69 -25.25 -1.50 -8.31
C VAL A 69 -23.75 -1.77 -8.23
N VAL A 70 -22.92 -0.76 -8.51
CA VAL A 70 -21.54 -0.75 -8.01
C VAL A 70 -21.68 -0.46 -6.53
N SER A 71 -21.56 -1.51 -5.72
CA SER A 71 -21.64 -1.49 -4.27
C SER A 71 -20.79 -0.36 -3.68
N SER A 72 -21.47 0.60 -3.08
CA SER A 72 -20.90 1.65 -2.26
C SER A 72 -19.97 1.07 -1.19
N ILE A 73 -18.71 1.51 -1.20
CA ILE A 73 -17.79 1.58 -0.05
C ILE A 73 -17.99 0.42 0.93
N SER A 74 -17.71 -0.79 0.48
CA SER A 74 -17.56 -1.92 1.37
C SER A 74 -16.38 -1.56 2.29
N LYS A 75 -16.59 -1.54 3.61
CA LYS A 75 -15.54 -2.06 4.48
C LYS A 75 -15.10 -3.34 3.81
N VAL A 76 -13.85 -3.40 3.36
CA VAL A 76 -13.31 -4.53 2.60
C VAL A 76 -13.50 -5.75 3.49
N LEU A 77 -14.62 -6.44 3.29
CA LEU A 77 -15.00 -7.59 4.07
C LEU A 77 -14.12 -8.68 3.50
N ILE A 78 -12.94 -8.88 4.09
CA ILE A 78 -12.06 -9.96 3.64
C ILE A 78 -12.87 -11.24 3.61
N HIS A 79 -12.88 -11.88 2.43
CA HIS A 79 -13.73 -13.03 2.19
C HIS A 79 -13.35 -14.18 3.13
N HIS A 80 -14.35 -14.90 3.66
CA HIS A 80 -14.15 -15.95 4.66
C HIS A 80 -13.19 -17.06 4.21
N PHE A 81 -13.09 -17.34 2.91
CA PHE A 81 -12.11 -18.30 2.38
C PHE A 81 -10.65 -17.96 2.72
N ILE A 82 -10.30 -16.66 2.80
CA ILE A 82 -8.96 -16.23 3.21
C ILE A 82 -8.77 -16.51 4.70
N GLN A 83 -9.82 -16.36 5.51
CA GLN A 83 -9.80 -16.70 6.93
C GLN A 83 -9.63 -18.21 7.15
N ASP A 84 -10.37 -19.04 6.40
CA ASP A 84 -10.29 -20.50 6.50
C ASP A 84 -8.87 -21.02 6.18
N LEU A 85 -8.19 -20.41 5.20
CA LEU A 85 -6.78 -20.69 4.91
C LEU A 85 -5.88 -20.33 6.10
N ALA A 86 -6.05 -19.14 6.68
CA ALA A 86 -5.23 -18.71 7.80
C ALA A 86 -5.47 -19.55 9.07
N ASP A 87 -6.72 -19.91 9.36
CA ASP A 87 -7.10 -20.70 10.54
C ASP A 87 -6.54 -22.14 10.49
N THR A 88 -6.31 -22.65 9.28
CA THR A 88 -5.64 -23.95 9.08
C THR A 88 -4.12 -23.86 9.19
N GLY A 89 -3.56 -22.65 9.36
CA GLY A 89 -2.12 -22.40 9.41
C GLY A 89 -1.45 -22.47 8.04
N GLU A 90 -2.23 -22.47 6.96
CA GLU A 90 -1.71 -22.43 5.60
C GLU A 90 -1.23 -21.02 5.24
N TYR A 91 -0.29 -20.94 4.30
CA TYR A 91 0.18 -19.68 3.77
C TYR A 91 -0.92 -19.01 2.95
N CYS A 92 -1.24 -17.75 3.27
CA CYS A 92 -2.16 -16.92 2.49
C CYS A 92 -1.37 -16.08 1.47
N PRO A 93 -1.45 -16.39 0.16
CA PRO A 93 -0.80 -15.59 -0.87
C PRO A 93 -1.35 -14.17 -0.90
N LEU A 94 -0.47 -13.19 -1.05
CA LEU A 94 -0.82 -11.77 -1.16
C LEU A 94 -1.74 -11.52 -2.36
N MET A 95 -1.56 -12.32 -3.41
CA MET A 95 -2.34 -12.16 -4.62
C MET A 95 -3.84 -12.34 -4.43
N LEU A 96 -4.29 -13.08 -3.41
CA LEU A 96 -5.72 -13.21 -3.09
C LEU A 96 -6.33 -11.87 -2.66
N PHE A 97 -5.49 -10.94 -2.22
CA PHE A 97 -5.87 -9.61 -1.77
C PHE A 97 -5.86 -8.58 -2.91
N SER A 98 -5.61 -8.96 -4.17
CA SER A 98 -5.81 -8.04 -5.30
C SER A 98 -7.30 -7.73 -5.48
N ASN A 99 -7.63 -6.58 -6.06
CA ASN A 99 -8.99 -6.17 -6.38
C ASN A 99 -9.68 -7.23 -7.24
N LYS A 100 -9.01 -7.69 -8.30
CA LYS A 100 -9.50 -8.72 -9.21
C LYS A 100 -9.88 -9.99 -8.46
N ASN A 101 -8.99 -10.49 -7.61
CA ASN A 101 -9.23 -11.75 -6.90
C ASN A 101 -10.23 -11.57 -5.75
N THR A 102 -10.23 -10.43 -5.07
CA THR A 102 -11.21 -10.07 -4.05
C THR A 102 -12.62 -9.99 -4.64
N GLU A 103 -12.77 -9.34 -5.80
CA GLU A 103 -14.04 -9.28 -6.54
C GLU A 103 -14.49 -10.69 -6.96
N CYS A 104 -13.60 -11.50 -7.51
CA CYS A 104 -13.89 -12.90 -7.87
C CYS A 104 -14.35 -13.71 -6.65
N LEU A 105 -13.67 -13.58 -5.50
CA LEU A 105 -14.05 -14.25 -4.25
C LEU A 105 -15.47 -13.86 -3.81
N HIS A 106 -15.85 -12.59 -3.91
CA HIS A 106 -17.17 -12.11 -3.50
C HIS A 106 -18.29 -12.43 -4.49
N CYS A 107 -18.02 -12.34 -5.79
CA CYS A 107 -19.04 -12.52 -6.83
C CYS A 107 -19.21 -13.98 -7.22
N GLU A 108 -18.11 -14.73 -7.28
CA GLU A 108 -18.05 -16.07 -7.85
C GLU A 108 -17.69 -17.14 -6.82
N GLY A 109 -17.65 -16.79 -5.53
CA GLY A 109 -17.19 -17.68 -4.45
C GLY A 109 -17.84 -19.07 -4.41
N HIS A 110 -19.11 -19.18 -4.82
CA HIS A 110 -19.83 -20.47 -4.89
C HIS A 110 -19.38 -21.39 -6.04
N SER A 111 -18.72 -20.84 -7.05
CA SER A 111 -18.22 -21.55 -8.23
C SER A 111 -16.73 -21.88 -8.14
N LEU A 112 -16.03 -21.37 -7.12
CA LEU A 112 -14.60 -21.62 -6.92
C LEU A 112 -14.35 -23.07 -6.52
N LYS A 113 -13.21 -23.60 -6.95
CA LYS A 113 -12.78 -24.95 -6.61
C LYS A 113 -12.23 -24.99 -5.19
N HIS A 114 -12.55 -26.08 -4.48
CA HIS A 114 -12.02 -26.38 -3.17
C HIS A 114 -11.27 -27.71 -3.20
N THR A 115 -10.10 -27.75 -2.56
CA THR A 115 -9.28 -28.95 -2.40
C THR A 115 -9.43 -29.48 -0.98
N LYS A 116 -9.61 -30.80 -0.87
CA LYS A 116 -9.64 -31.47 0.43
C LYS A 116 -8.21 -31.67 0.94
N VAL A 117 -7.87 -31.00 2.04
CA VAL A 117 -6.56 -31.10 2.70
C VAL A 117 -6.72 -31.78 4.06
N HIS A 118 -5.77 -32.64 4.43
CA HIS A 118 -5.81 -33.35 5.71
C HIS A 118 -4.75 -32.77 6.65
N ILE A 119 -5.20 -32.02 7.67
CA ILE A 119 -4.34 -31.29 8.59
C ILE A 119 -4.65 -31.78 10.01
N LYS A 120 -3.61 -32.24 10.73
CA LYS A 120 -3.72 -32.71 12.13
C LYS A 120 -4.84 -33.75 12.36
N GLY A 121 -5.06 -34.65 11.41
CA GLY A 121 -6.09 -35.70 11.54
C GLY A 121 -7.51 -35.26 11.16
N VAL A 122 -7.71 -33.99 10.78
CA VAL A 122 -9.01 -33.43 10.36
C VAL A 122 -8.96 -33.09 8.87
N SER A 123 -10.04 -33.39 8.15
CA SER A 123 -10.17 -33.00 6.75
C SER A 123 -10.78 -31.60 6.64
N HIS A 124 -10.09 -30.70 5.96
CA HIS A 124 -10.56 -29.34 5.66
C HIS A 124 -10.80 -29.21 4.14
N HIS A 125 -11.80 -28.43 3.75
CA HIS A 125 -12.07 -28.09 2.35
C HIS A 125 -11.63 -26.66 2.10
N LEU A 126 -10.40 -26.50 1.63
CA LEU A 126 -9.77 -25.20 1.45
C LEU A 126 -9.87 -24.72 0.01
N LEU A 127 -9.82 -23.41 -0.19
CA LEU A 127 -9.81 -22.80 -1.51
C LEU A 127 -8.62 -23.33 -2.33
N ASP A 128 -8.88 -23.80 -3.55
CA ASP A 128 -7.82 -24.23 -4.47
C ASP A 128 -7.08 -23.00 -5.02
N LEU A 129 -5.81 -22.84 -4.66
CA LEU A 129 -5.01 -21.68 -5.08
C LEU A 129 -4.59 -21.75 -6.55
N SER A 130 -4.61 -22.93 -7.18
CA SER A 130 -4.18 -23.12 -8.57
C SER A 130 -5.08 -22.45 -9.61
N GLN A 131 -6.28 -22.02 -9.21
CA GLN A 131 -7.23 -21.31 -10.08
C GLN A 131 -6.95 -19.80 -10.16
N PHE A 132 -6.10 -19.28 -9.29
CA PHE A 132 -5.65 -17.89 -9.32
C PHE A 132 -4.37 -17.78 -10.15
N GLU A 133 -3.99 -16.55 -10.48
CA GLU A 133 -2.70 -16.26 -11.12
C GLU A 133 -1.51 -16.76 -10.26
N ASN A 134 -0.28 -16.56 -10.71
CA ASN A 134 0.88 -16.85 -9.89
C ASN A 134 1.29 -15.62 -9.08
N GLU A 135 1.45 -15.74 -7.77
CA GLU A 135 1.88 -14.63 -6.91
C GLU A 135 3.25 -14.07 -7.33
N ARG A 136 4.13 -14.90 -7.90
CA ARG A 136 5.45 -14.48 -8.39
C ARG A 136 5.42 -13.67 -9.68
N GLU A 137 4.24 -13.55 -10.30
CA GLU A 137 4.01 -12.82 -11.55
C GLU A 137 3.19 -11.54 -11.32
N LEU A 138 2.95 -11.16 -10.05
CA LEU A 138 2.35 -9.87 -9.73
C LEU A 138 3.18 -8.74 -10.33
N ASP A 139 2.51 -7.69 -10.81
CA ASP A 139 3.17 -6.45 -11.17
C ASP A 139 3.26 -5.50 -9.94
N PRO A 140 4.13 -4.47 -9.99
CA PRO A 140 4.33 -3.58 -8.86
C PRO A 140 3.05 -2.88 -8.37
N LEU A 141 2.14 -2.51 -9.28
CA LEU A 141 0.92 -1.81 -8.92
C LEU A 141 -0.06 -2.75 -8.22
N THR A 142 -0.28 -3.94 -8.78
CA THR A 142 -1.14 -4.95 -8.17
C THR A 142 -0.59 -5.41 -6.81
N TRP A 143 0.73 -5.54 -6.65
CA TRP A 143 1.36 -5.84 -5.37
C TRP A 143 1.11 -4.73 -4.34
N GLN A 144 1.23 -3.46 -4.73
CA GLN A 144 0.98 -2.32 -3.84
C GLN A 144 -0.47 -2.24 -3.37
N GLU A 145 -1.39 -2.53 -4.26
CA GLU A 145 -2.81 -2.60 -3.95
C GLU A 145 -3.10 -3.77 -3.00
N ALA A 146 -2.60 -4.96 -3.33
CA ALA A 146 -2.84 -6.17 -2.56
C ALA A 146 -2.30 -6.08 -1.13
N PHE A 147 -1.15 -5.45 -0.90
CA PHE A 147 -0.66 -5.30 0.48
C PHE A 147 -1.53 -4.37 1.34
N GLN A 148 -2.23 -3.39 0.76
CA GLN A 148 -3.11 -2.52 1.53
C GLN A 148 -4.30 -3.30 2.09
N TYR A 149 -4.86 -4.18 1.27
CA TYR A 149 -5.92 -5.10 1.69
C TYR A 149 -5.40 -6.15 2.68
N TYR A 150 -4.19 -6.67 2.47
CA TYR A 150 -3.52 -7.55 3.43
C TYR A 150 -3.33 -6.87 4.80
N LEU A 151 -2.88 -5.61 4.85
CA LEU A 151 -2.73 -4.86 6.10
C LEU A 151 -4.07 -4.64 6.80
N THR A 152 -5.12 -4.37 6.03
CA THR A 152 -6.49 -4.27 6.56
C THR A 152 -6.94 -5.58 7.19
N TRP A 153 -6.59 -6.71 6.57
CA TRP A 153 -6.88 -8.03 7.09
C TRP A 153 -6.09 -8.37 8.35
N ILE A 154 -4.78 -8.18 8.33
CA ILE A 154 -3.93 -8.35 9.51
C ILE A 154 -4.46 -7.52 10.67
N ALA A 155 -4.93 -6.29 10.41
CA ALA A 155 -5.51 -5.45 11.46
C ALA A 155 -6.81 -6.00 12.07
N ALA A 156 -7.54 -6.86 11.36
CA ALA A 156 -8.75 -7.50 11.86
C ALA A 156 -8.48 -8.80 12.64
N VAL A 157 -7.38 -9.51 12.32
CA VAL A 157 -7.17 -10.90 12.79
C VAL A 157 -5.93 -11.10 13.66
N ASN A 158 -5.01 -10.13 13.69
CA ASN A 158 -3.75 -10.22 14.41
C ASN A 158 -3.58 -9.11 15.46
N ASP A 159 -2.53 -9.25 16.27
CA ASP A 159 -2.18 -8.26 17.28
C ASP A 159 -1.52 -6.99 16.70
N ALA A 160 -1.40 -5.96 17.54
CA ALA A 160 -0.80 -4.69 17.17
C ALA A 160 0.68 -4.81 16.76
N GLN A 161 1.39 -5.84 17.25
CA GLN A 161 2.80 -6.05 16.92
C GLN A 161 2.94 -6.58 15.49
N ALA A 162 2.11 -7.52 15.07
CA ALA A 162 2.05 -8.02 13.71
C ALA A 162 1.67 -6.91 12.72
N ILE A 163 0.67 -6.08 13.04
CA ILE A 163 0.29 -4.93 12.20
C ILE A 163 1.48 -3.98 12.03
N LYS A 164 2.17 -3.64 13.12
CA LYS A 164 3.35 -2.76 13.09
C LYS A 164 4.47 -3.35 12.24
N HIS A 165 4.74 -4.65 12.42
CA HIS A 165 5.76 -5.37 11.65
C HIS A 165 5.45 -5.34 10.15
N TRP A 166 4.25 -5.76 9.74
CA TRP A 166 3.87 -5.83 8.32
C TRP A 166 3.77 -4.44 7.69
N THR A 167 3.27 -3.45 8.43
CA THR A 167 3.24 -2.06 7.94
C THR A 167 4.66 -1.55 7.68
N SER A 168 5.59 -1.80 8.60
CA SER A 168 7.00 -1.44 8.42
C SER A 168 7.60 -2.17 7.21
N HIS A 169 7.36 -3.48 7.10
CA HIS A 169 7.85 -4.30 5.98
C HIS A 169 7.43 -3.74 4.61
N PHE A 170 6.12 -3.62 4.38
CA PHE A 170 5.60 -3.17 3.07
C PHE A 170 5.98 -1.73 2.76
N THR A 171 5.94 -0.83 3.76
CA THR A 171 6.30 0.57 3.52
C THR A 171 7.79 0.75 3.24
N THR A 172 8.66 -0.04 3.85
CA THR A 172 10.10 -0.02 3.54
C THR A 172 10.36 -0.55 2.13
N LEU A 173 9.73 -1.66 1.73
CA LEU A 173 9.86 -2.20 0.37
C LEU A 173 9.30 -1.23 -0.68
N ALA A 174 8.15 -0.62 -0.43
CA ALA A 174 7.51 0.32 -1.34
C ALA A 174 8.29 1.64 -1.53
N LYS A 175 9.15 2.00 -0.56
CA LYS A 175 10.02 3.19 -0.62
C LYS A 175 11.31 2.98 -1.40
N ASP A 176 11.58 1.75 -1.87
CA ASP A 176 12.78 1.50 -2.65
C ASP A 176 12.78 2.32 -3.95
N GLU A 177 13.77 3.21 -4.10
CA GLU A 177 13.86 4.09 -5.28
C GLU A 177 14.02 3.33 -6.60
N ALA A 178 14.56 2.11 -6.53
CA ALA A 178 14.76 1.22 -7.65
C ALA A 178 13.71 0.11 -7.69
N ILE A 179 12.52 0.30 -7.08
CA ILE A 179 11.46 -0.72 -7.03
C ILE A 179 11.13 -1.26 -8.42
N GLN A 180 11.07 -0.42 -9.45
CA GLN A 180 10.76 -0.86 -10.83
C GLN A 180 11.82 -1.80 -11.41
N LYS A 181 13.10 -1.60 -11.06
CA LYS A 181 14.21 -2.43 -11.56
C LYS A 181 14.39 -3.70 -10.73
N ASN A 182 14.20 -3.58 -9.42
CA ASN A 182 14.43 -4.65 -8.47
C ASN A 182 13.14 -5.37 -8.06
N PHE A 183 12.04 -5.15 -8.78
CA PHE A 183 10.71 -5.56 -8.30
C PHE A 183 10.66 -7.07 -8.08
N GLN A 184 11.19 -7.86 -9.01
CA GLN A 184 11.19 -9.31 -8.86
C GLN A 184 11.93 -9.77 -7.61
N ALA A 185 13.08 -9.16 -7.30
CA ALA A 185 13.83 -9.45 -6.08
C ALA A 185 13.06 -9.04 -4.81
N ILE A 186 12.35 -7.91 -4.87
CA ILE A 186 11.49 -7.41 -3.78
C ILE A 186 10.30 -8.35 -3.56
N LEU A 187 9.62 -8.77 -4.62
CA LEU A 187 8.47 -9.66 -4.58
C LEU A 187 8.87 -11.04 -4.02
N GLU A 188 9.96 -11.62 -4.49
CA GLU A 188 10.46 -12.87 -3.93
C GLU A 188 10.84 -12.74 -2.46
N PHE A 189 11.47 -11.64 -2.09
CA PHE A 189 11.84 -11.37 -0.71
C PHE A 189 10.59 -11.24 0.19
N ASP A 190 9.55 -10.54 -0.26
CA ASP A 190 8.26 -10.42 0.43
C ASP A 190 7.60 -11.80 0.63
N ILE A 191 7.46 -12.57 -0.45
CA ILE A 191 6.88 -13.93 -0.40
C ILE A 191 7.63 -14.80 0.60
N GLU A 192 8.96 -14.86 0.52
CA GLU A 192 9.76 -15.64 1.46
C GLU A 192 9.61 -15.14 2.89
N THR A 193 9.56 -13.82 3.11
CA THR A 193 9.41 -13.23 4.44
C THR A 193 8.06 -13.65 5.05
N ARG A 194 6.96 -13.55 4.29
CA ARG A 194 5.63 -13.97 4.73
C ARG A 194 5.54 -15.48 4.98
N GLN A 195 6.08 -16.31 4.10
CA GLN A 195 6.13 -17.76 4.29
C GLN A 195 6.91 -18.15 5.55
N ASN A 196 8.08 -17.54 5.75
CA ASN A 196 8.90 -17.79 6.94
C ASN A 196 8.18 -17.37 8.22
N TYR A 197 7.46 -16.25 8.20
CA TYR A 197 6.70 -15.76 9.35
C TYR A 197 5.56 -16.71 9.74
N VAL A 198 4.83 -17.26 8.77
CA VAL A 198 3.78 -18.27 9.03
C VAL A 198 4.36 -19.51 9.71
N LEU A 199 5.53 -19.99 9.25
CA LEU A 199 6.18 -21.16 9.83
C LEU A 199 6.77 -20.88 11.22
N ARG A 200 7.38 -19.71 11.41
CA ARG A 200 8.08 -19.30 12.63
C ARG A 200 7.95 -17.78 12.85
N PRO A 201 6.91 -17.35 13.57
CA PRO A 201 6.81 -15.97 14.02
C PRO A 201 8.03 -15.62 14.88
N HIS A 202 8.69 -14.52 14.54
CA HIS A 202 9.91 -14.07 15.20
C HIS A 202 9.89 -12.55 15.36
N VAL A 203 10.73 -12.06 16.27
CA VAL A 203 10.94 -10.63 16.44
C VAL A 203 11.72 -10.10 15.24
N HIS A 204 11.27 -8.98 14.69
CA HIS A 204 11.92 -8.32 13.57
C HIS A 204 13.36 -7.89 13.90
N ASP A 205 14.33 -8.40 13.15
CA ASP A 205 15.72 -7.91 13.14
C ASP A 205 15.96 -7.10 11.86
N GLU A 206 16.02 -5.77 12.00
CA GLU A 206 16.20 -4.85 10.88
C GLU A 206 17.54 -5.07 10.13
N THR A 207 18.59 -5.50 10.85
CA THR A 207 19.92 -5.68 10.27
C THR A 207 19.95 -6.94 9.40
N GLU A 208 19.45 -8.05 9.93
CA GLU A 208 19.32 -9.30 9.18
C GLU A 208 18.39 -9.11 7.97
N TRP A 209 17.24 -8.47 8.20
CA TRP A 209 16.24 -8.18 7.18
C TRP A 209 16.82 -7.39 6.02
N SER A 210 17.50 -6.27 6.33
CA SER A 210 18.13 -5.40 5.32
C SER A 210 19.21 -6.13 4.55
N HIS A 211 20.07 -6.89 5.24
CA HIS A 211 21.12 -7.67 4.61
C HIS A 211 20.56 -8.72 3.64
N ARG A 212 19.49 -9.44 4.03
CA ARG A 212 18.82 -10.42 3.16
C ARG A 212 18.19 -9.79 1.92
N LEU A 213 17.53 -8.64 2.09
CA LEU A 213 16.95 -7.90 0.96
C LEU A 213 18.03 -7.47 -0.04
N GLN A 214 19.13 -6.88 0.45
CA GLN A 214 20.24 -6.47 -0.42
C GLN A 214 20.85 -7.67 -1.14
N LYS A 215 21.11 -8.77 -0.43
CA LYS A 215 21.64 -10.01 -1.03
C LYS A 215 20.76 -10.49 -2.19
N LYS A 216 19.43 -10.48 -2.06
CA LYS A 216 18.51 -10.86 -3.15
C LYS A 216 18.59 -9.93 -4.35
N LYS A 217 18.65 -8.60 -4.12
CA LYS A 217 18.80 -7.62 -5.20
C LYS A 217 20.10 -7.84 -5.98
N TYR A 218 21.21 -8.04 -5.28
CA TYR A 218 22.50 -8.31 -5.92
C TYR A 218 22.50 -9.62 -6.73
N ALA A 219 21.87 -10.68 -6.22
CA ALA A 219 21.78 -11.95 -6.93
C ALA A 219 21.02 -11.81 -8.26
N MET A 220 19.88 -11.11 -8.26
CA MET A 220 19.13 -10.88 -9.51
C MET A 220 19.90 -10.04 -10.52
N LEU A 221 20.61 -9.00 -10.07
CA LEU A 221 21.45 -8.21 -10.96
C LEU A 221 22.59 -9.04 -11.59
N GLN A 222 23.14 -10.01 -10.84
CA GLN A 222 24.14 -10.92 -11.38
C GLN A 222 23.54 -11.87 -12.43
N ASP A 223 22.39 -12.46 -12.15
CA ASP A 223 21.71 -13.37 -13.08
C ASP A 223 21.38 -12.67 -14.41
N GLU A 224 20.93 -11.41 -14.36
CA GLU A 224 20.71 -10.61 -15.57
C GLU A 224 22.01 -10.43 -16.37
N LEU A 225 23.13 -10.10 -15.72
CA LEU A 225 24.42 -9.90 -16.40
C LEU A 225 24.93 -11.18 -17.07
N PHE A 226 24.75 -12.35 -16.44
CA PHE A 226 25.19 -13.64 -16.99
C PHE A 226 24.27 -14.18 -18.09
N CYS A 227 23.01 -13.78 -18.16
CA CYS A 227 22.11 -14.18 -19.26
C CYS A 227 22.43 -13.47 -20.58
N TYR A 228 23.18 -12.36 -20.55
CA TYR A 228 23.55 -11.59 -21.75
C TYR A 228 25.01 -11.80 -22.21
N SER A 229 25.76 -12.72 -21.58
CA SER A 229 27.13 -13.10 -21.95
C SER A 229 27.19 -14.45 -22.64
#